data_AF-A0A919SNR9-F1
#
_entry.id   AF-A0A919SNR9-F1
#
_cell.length_a   1.000
_cell.length_b   1.000
_cell.length_c   1.000
_cell.angle_alpha   90.00
_cell.angle_beta   90.00
_cell.angle_gamma   90.00
#
_symmetry.space_group_name_H-M   'P 1'
#
loop_
_entity.id
_entity.type
_entity.pdbx_description
1 polymer ?
#
loop_
_entity_poly.entity_id
_entity_poly.type
_entity_poly.pdbx_seq_one_letter_code
_entity_poly.pdbx_strand_id
1 'polypeptide(L)'
;MIIDYLSSGLTGFSVDEFPEARDLVVEFSTWEYGLNLTYTVPSLGIVMPWGWLKETEQGDHVFVAEGAGSGTRCGLEHLHQVVQGAPRAVLRGVDGRPSAATDYRHRPVPSVIVQLLSGVAWMVGGGAVEIQAIIAVAAGAAVTATAASTAVATHVRAIREVAEELGRLRGRIKRSENARDDIRVAKRLLGFHQRDAVLYRHDNVHLLYSGTPTMHPDNQHALVAAAGGDYWTARERGTLDVVPHVDARLDDNLVLIGSPTSEGISRIAFGYTCEELGNDSLVQANSPVDLPYRMVLNYSDVPEGALARRYVPGRGEVARRNWRIITETEMFVPETGTGGWLRTDYLLVTRLRNFLTAEGLAQGHSLLSLSGTHGTGTRAVELLMRDRRILRELAALTEGRSFASFQALFKVSDIEHDPVRGSRARHIELVGSAVIGDEPMRWQTARELVARDVMRREPRIDPTVAQRDARAIEQLQKGVRGR
;
A
#
# COMPACT_ATOMS: atom_id res chain seq x y z
N MET A 1 -14.45 -39.77 -8.75
CA MET A 1 -14.03 -40.86 -7.86
C MET A 1 -13.15 -40.38 -6.70
N ILE A 2 -11.85 -40.09 -6.84
CA ILE A 2 -11.05 -39.50 -5.72
C ILE A 2 -11.62 -38.14 -5.28
N ILE A 3 -12.09 -37.33 -6.23
CA ILE A 3 -12.77 -36.06 -5.95
C ILE A 3 -14.12 -36.29 -5.24
N ASP A 4 -14.88 -37.32 -5.60
CA ASP A 4 -16.14 -37.68 -4.89
C ASP A 4 -15.84 -38.19 -3.49
N TYR A 5 -14.79 -39.00 -3.33
CA TYR A 5 -14.28 -39.54 -2.08
C TYR A 5 -13.84 -38.43 -1.10
N LEU A 6 -13.24 -37.36 -1.61
CA LEU A 6 -12.81 -36.20 -0.80
C LEU A 6 -13.94 -35.20 -0.52
N SER A 7 -14.98 -35.14 -1.36
CA SER A 7 -16.10 -34.19 -1.22
C SER A 7 -17.32 -34.73 -0.46
N SER A 8 -17.48 -36.05 -0.36
CA SER A 8 -18.59 -36.70 0.38
C SER A 8 -18.28 -37.01 1.86
N GLY A 9 -17.08 -36.67 2.35
CA GLY A 9 -16.71 -36.82 3.76
C GLY A 9 -16.68 -38.28 4.24
N LEU A 10 -16.07 -39.19 3.47
CA LEU A 10 -15.85 -40.60 3.82
C LEU A 10 -17.11 -41.45 4.06
N THR A 11 -18.30 -40.95 3.77
CA THR A 11 -19.53 -41.74 3.93
C THR A 11 -19.62 -42.81 2.83
N GLY A 12 -19.28 -44.06 3.19
CA GLY A 12 -19.54 -45.25 2.36
C GLY A 12 -18.35 -45.94 1.70
N PHE A 13 -17.11 -45.51 1.95
CA PHE A 13 -15.91 -46.14 1.36
C PHE A 13 -14.85 -46.45 2.42
N SER A 14 -14.29 -47.67 2.38
CA SER A 14 -13.21 -48.09 3.26
C SER A 14 -11.84 -47.60 2.76
N VAL A 15 -10.94 -47.21 3.65
CA VAL A 15 -9.52 -46.90 3.31
C VAL A 15 -8.80 -48.14 2.73
N ASP A 16 -9.35 -49.34 2.94
CA ASP A 16 -8.86 -50.58 2.33
C ASP A 16 -9.32 -50.77 0.88
N GLU A 17 -10.37 -50.06 0.45
CA GLU A 17 -10.85 -50.07 -0.95
C GLU A 17 -10.02 -49.15 -1.84
N PHE A 18 -9.26 -48.22 -1.26
CA PHE A 18 -8.44 -47.23 -1.97
C PHE A 18 -7.08 -47.04 -1.28
N PRO A 19 -6.18 -48.04 -1.35
CA PRO A 19 -4.86 -47.96 -0.72
C PRO A 19 -4.01 -46.78 -1.21
N GLU A 20 -4.30 -46.23 -2.40
CA GLU A 20 -3.67 -45.03 -2.98
C GLU A 20 -4.10 -43.71 -2.32
N ALA A 21 -5.13 -43.71 -1.47
CA ALA A 21 -5.48 -42.54 -0.66
C ALA A 21 -4.60 -42.42 0.59
N ARG A 22 -3.86 -43.48 0.96
CA ARG A 22 -3.06 -43.55 2.20
C ARG A 22 -1.85 -42.62 2.19
N ASP A 23 -1.38 -42.22 1.01
CA ASP A 23 -0.27 -41.29 0.83
C ASP A 23 -0.71 -39.94 0.25
N LEU A 24 -2.00 -39.62 0.28
CA LEU A 24 -2.49 -38.29 -0.08
C LEU A 24 -1.88 -37.22 0.85
N VAL A 25 -1.10 -36.31 0.26
CA VAL A 25 -0.57 -35.13 0.91
C VAL A 25 -1.37 -33.92 0.47
N VAL A 26 -1.82 -33.11 1.44
CA VAL A 26 -2.47 -31.82 1.17
C VAL A 26 -1.52 -30.71 1.61
N GLU A 27 -1.02 -29.94 0.64
CA GLU A 27 -0.11 -28.84 0.90
C GLU A 27 -0.82 -27.49 0.75
N PHE A 28 -0.59 -26.63 1.74
CA PHE A 28 -1.02 -25.24 1.72
C PHE A 28 0.20 -24.37 1.44
N SER A 29 0.20 -23.68 0.31
CA SER A 29 1.22 -22.67 0.03
C SER A 29 0.58 -21.29 -0.04
N THR A 30 1.13 -20.36 0.73
CA THR A 30 0.81 -18.94 0.62
C THR A 30 1.59 -18.32 -0.52
N TRP A 31 0.94 -17.46 -1.32
CA TRP A 31 1.59 -16.58 -2.28
C TRP A 31 1.10 -15.15 -2.05
N GLU A 32 1.69 -14.17 -2.75
CA GLU A 32 1.50 -12.73 -2.49
C GLU A 32 0.03 -12.27 -2.47
N TYR A 33 -0.89 -13.02 -3.10
CA TYR A 33 -2.30 -12.66 -3.26
C TYR A 33 -3.31 -13.73 -2.78
N GLY A 34 -2.87 -14.76 -2.05
CA GLY A 34 -3.79 -15.77 -1.56
C GLY A 34 -3.19 -17.06 -1.01
N LEU A 35 -4.03 -18.09 -0.94
CA LEU A 35 -3.70 -19.46 -0.58
C LEU A 35 -3.92 -20.38 -1.77
N ASN A 36 -2.95 -21.26 -2.01
CA ASN A 36 -3.03 -22.32 -2.99
C ASN A 36 -3.12 -23.66 -2.26
N LEU A 37 -4.04 -24.52 -2.70
CA LEU A 37 -4.26 -25.85 -2.14
C LEU A 37 -3.84 -26.90 -3.16
N THR A 38 -2.82 -27.69 -2.83
CA THR A 38 -2.29 -28.73 -3.70
C THR A 38 -2.53 -30.10 -3.08
N TYR A 39 -3.08 -31.02 -3.84
CA TYR A 39 -3.23 -32.42 -3.46
C TYR A 39 -2.20 -33.24 -4.23
N THR A 40 -1.36 -33.97 -3.52
CA THR A 40 -0.32 -34.82 -4.10
C THR A 40 -0.59 -36.25 -3.67
N VAL A 41 -0.58 -37.19 -4.61
CA VAL A 41 -0.55 -38.64 -4.32
C VAL A 41 0.78 -39.17 -4.85
N PRO A 42 1.86 -39.17 -4.01
CA PRO A 42 3.21 -39.47 -4.45
C PRO A 42 3.38 -40.84 -5.10
N SER A 43 2.69 -41.87 -4.60
CA SER A 43 2.71 -43.24 -5.14
C SER A 43 2.19 -43.32 -6.57
N LEU A 44 1.33 -42.39 -6.96
CA LEU A 44 0.77 -42.29 -8.30
C LEU A 44 1.47 -41.23 -9.17
N GLY A 45 2.40 -40.45 -8.60
CA GLY A 45 3.01 -39.32 -9.28
C GLY A 45 2.00 -38.23 -9.68
N ILE A 46 0.84 -38.16 -9.00
CA ILE A 46 -0.23 -37.21 -9.33
C ILE A 46 -0.09 -35.98 -8.45
N VAL A 47 -0.04 -34.80 -9.08
CA VAL A 47 -0.15 -33.49 -8.42
C VAL A 47 -1.36 -32.79 -9.00
N MET A 48 -2.33 -32.47 -8.15
CA MET A 48 -3.56 -31.78 -8.52
C MET A 48 -3.64 -30.44 -7.78
N PRO A 49 -3.44 -29.30 -8.48
CA PRO A 49 -3.86 -28.01 -7.97
C PRO A 49 -5.39 -27.97 -7.95
N TRP A 50 -6.01 -27.83 -6.78
CA TRP A 50 -7.47 -27.99 -6.64
C TRP A 50 -8.21 -26.66 -6.60
N GLY A 51 -7.52 -25.59 -6.19
CA GLY A 51 -8.06 -24.25 -6.30
C GLY A 51 -7.22 -23.22 -5.58
N TRP A 52 -7.48 -21.97 -5.93
CA TRP A 52 -6.91 -20.81 -5.23
C TRP A 52 -8.01 -19.92 -4.69
N LEU A 53 -7.72 -19.33 -3.54
CA LEU A 53 -8.54 -18.31 -2.90
C LEU A 53 -7.94 -16.95 -3.27
N LYS A 54 -8.64 -16.18 -4.12
CA LYS A 54 -8.20 -14.86 -4.57
C LYS A 54 -9.08 -13.77 -3.96
N GLU A 55 -8.47 -12.74 -3.43
CA GLU A 55 -9.18 -11.54 -2.96
C GLU A 55 -9.51 -10.62 -4.15
N THR A 56 -10.75 -10.14 -4.23
CA THR A 56 -11.21 -9.22 -5.28
C THR A 56 -11.14 -7.76 -4.83
N GLU A 57 -11.29 -6.84 -5.79
CA GLU A 57 -11.23 -5.38 -5.58
C GLU A 57 -12.24 -4.83 -4.56
N GLN A 58 -13.28 -5.60 -4.23
CA GLN A 58 -14.34 -5.23 -3.28
C GLN A 58 -14.11 -5.80 -1.87
N GLY A 59 -13.03 -6.56 -1.67
CA GLY A 59 -12.77 -7.29 -0.43
C GLY A 59 -13.49 -8.64 -0.35
N ASP A 60 -14.15 -9.07 -1.41
CA ASP A 60 -14.74 -10.41 -1.48
C ASP A 60 -13.66 -11.44 -1.82
N HIS A 61 -13.72 -12.61 -1.19
CA HIS A 61 -12.88 -13.74 -1.53
C HIS A 61 -13.58 -14.62 -2.57
N VAL A 62 -12.93 -14.82 -3.72
CA VAL A 62 -13.39 -15.73 -4.77
C VAL A 62 -12.56 -17.00 -4.72
N PHE A 63 -13.25 -18.12 -4.51
CA PHE A 63 -12.68 -19.44 -4.68
C PHE A 63 -12.75 -19.82 -6.16
N VAL A 64 -11.62 -20.12 -6.77
CA VAL A 64 -11.53 -20.61 -8.14
C VAL A 64 -11.01 -22.04 -8.08
N ALA A 65 -11.85 -23.00 -8.47
CA ALA A 65 -11.43 -24.38 -8.66
C ALA A 65 -10.92 -24.55 -10.10
N GLU A 66 -9.71 -25.06 -10.27
CA GLU A 66 -9.23 -25.54 -11.57
C GLU A 66 -9.63 -27.01 -11.73
N GLY A 67 -10.55 -27.28 -12.66
CA GLY A 67 -10.87 -28.65 -13.04
C GLY A 67 -9.78 -29.21 -13.96
N ALA A 68 -9.10 -30.27 -13.54
CA ALA A 68 -8.21 -31.03 -14.41
C ALA A 68 -9.00 -31.52 -15.64
N GLY A 69 -8.55 -31.13 -16.83
CA GLY A 69 -9.20 -31.51 -18.08
C GLY A 69 -9.09 -33.01 -18.34
N SER A 70 -10.22 -33.72 -18.26
CA SER A 70 -10.66 -34.74 -19.24
C SER A 70 -11.93 -35.45 -18.74
N GLY A 71 -13.04 -35.26 -19.46
CA GLY A 71 -13.91 -36.39 -19.82
C GLY A 71 -14.95 -36.96 -18.86
N THR A 72 -15.34 -36.32 -17.73
CA THR A 72 -16.45 -36.85 -16.92
C THR A 72 -17.54 -35.81 -16.64
N ARG A 73 -18.68 -35.96 -17.35
CA ARG A 73 -19.92 -35.15 -17.19
C ARG A 73 -20.59 -35.29 -15.80
N CYS A 74 -20.27 -36.32 -15.01
CA CYS A 74 -20.93 -36.57 -13.72
C CYS A 74 -20.57 -35.58 -12.59
N GLY A 75 -19.45 -34.86 -12.67
CA GLY A 75 -19.03 -33.94 -11.60
C GLY A 75 -19.77 -32.59 -11.57
N LEU A 76 -20.41 -32.20 -12.68
CA LEU A 76 -21.02 -30.87 -12.83
C LEU A 76 -22.43 -30.76 -12.22
N GLU A 77 -23.17 -31.86 -12.11
CA GLU A 77 -24.55 -31.85 -11.59
C GLU A 77 -24.61 -31.74 -10.05
N HIS A 78 -23.65 -32.34 -9.33
CA HIS A 78 -23.56 -32.20 -7.86
C HIS A 78 -22.96 -30.86 -7.42
N LEU A 79 -22.02 -30.30 -8.20
CA LEU A 79 -21.51 -28.94 -7.96
C LEU A 79 -22.64 -27.90 -8.05
N HIS A 80 -23.64 -28.16 -8.91
CA HIS A 80 -24.81 -27.30 -9.08
C HIS A 80 -25.73 -27.27 -7.84
N GLN A 81 -25.70 -28.28 -6.96
CA GLN A 81 -26.46 -28.30 -5.71
C GLN A 81 -25.71 -27.62 -4.55
N VAL A 82 -24.39 -27.73 -4.48
CA VAL A 82 -23.57 -27.08 -3.44
C VAL A 82 -23.44 -25.57 -3.69
N VAL A 83 -23.47 -25.14 -4.96
CA VAL A 83 -23.28 -23.73 -5.36
C VAL A 83 -24.57 -22.89 -5.25
N GLN A 84 -25.75 -23.49 -5.06
CA GLN A 84 -27.00 -22.74 -4.85
C GLN A 84 -27.05 -21.91 -3.54
N GLY A 85 -26.03 -22.00 -2.69
CA GLY A 85 -25.91 -21.20 -1.45
C GLY A 85 -24.77 -20.16 -1.42
N ALA A 86 -23.96 -20.02 -2.47
CA ALA A 86 -22.77 -19.15 -2.46
C ALA A 86 -22.96 -17.86 -3.29
N PRO A 87 -22.46 -16.69 -2.83
CA PRO A 87 -22.44 -15.50 -3.68
C PRO A 87 -21.35 -15.64 -4.76
N ARG A 88 -21.78 -15.56 -6.04
CA ARG A 88 -20.98 -15.53 -7.28
C ARG A 88 -19.84 -16.58 -7.38
N ALA A 89 -20.19 -17.81 -7.77
CA ALA A 89 -19.24 -18.69 -8.43
C ALA A 89 -19.13 -18.31 -9.92
N VAL A 90 -17.90 -18.10 -10.43
CA VAL A 90 -17.64 -17.94 -11.87
C VAL A 90 -16.96 -19.21 -12.37
N LEU A 91 -17.74 -20.08 -13.00
CA LEU A 91 -17.21 -21.22 -13.75
C LEU A 91 -16.65 -20.68 -15.08
N ARG A 92 -15.34 -20.80 -15.29
CA ARG A 92 -14.72 -20.51 -16.58
C ARG A 92 -14.44 -21.83 -17.29
N GLY A 93 -14.99 -21.98 -18.49
CA GLY A 93 -14.54 -23.00 -19.43
C GLY A 93 -13.13 -22.69 -19.94
N VAL A 94 -12.52 -23.67 -20.61
CA VAL A 94 -11.16 -23.65 -21.19
C VAL A 94 -10.89 -22.40 -22.06
N ASP A 95 -11.94 -21.74 -22.54
CA ASP A 95 -11.87 -20.62 -23.49
C ASP A 95 -12.01 -19.23 -22.82
N GLY A 96 -12.12 -19.18 -21.49
CA GLY A 96 -12.13 -17.92 -20.72
C GLY A 96 -13.42 -17.08 -20.84
N ARG A 97 -14.48 -17.57 -21.49
CA ARG A 97 -15.75 -16.84 -21.63
C ARG A 97 -16.71 -17.13 -20.46
N PRO A 98 -17.33 -16.11 -19.84
CA PRO A 98 -18.36 -16.31 -18.83
C PRO A 98 -19.67 -16.80 -19.46
N SER A 99 -20.30 -17.82 -18.87
CA SER A 99 -21.69 -18.17 -19.20
C SER A 99 -22.67 -17.21 -18.48
N ALA A 100 -23.79 -16.89 -19.11
CA ALA A 100 -24.73 -15.85 -18.69
C ALA A 100 -25.15 -15.98 -17.21
N ALA A 101 -24.88 -14.94 -16.43
CA ALA A 101 -25.21 -14.87 -15.01
C ALA A 101 -26.58 -14.20 -14.80
N THR A 102 -27.50 -14.90 -14.13
CA THR A 102 -28.70 -14.33 -13.52
C THR A 102 -28.33 -13.65 -12.20
N ASP A 103 -28.84 -12.44 -12.00
CA ASP A 103 -28.53 -11.57 -10.86
C ASP A 103 -29.36 -11.96 -9.62
N TYR A 104 -28.70 -12.32 -8.52
CA TYR A 104 -29.32 -12.51 -7.21
C TYR A 104 -28.55 -11.74 -6.13
N ARG A 105 -29.28 -10.90 -5.39
CA ARG A 105 -28.74 -9.98 -4.38
C ARG A 105 -28.46 -10.65 -3.02
N HIS A 106 -27.26 -10.32 -2.52
CA HIS A 106 -26.73 -10.24 -1.14
C HIS A 106 -27.18 -11.21 -0.01
N ARG A 107 -26.18 -11.94 0.52
CA ARG A 107 -26.02 -12.24 1.96
C ARG A 107 -24.54 -12.09 2.38
N PRO A 108 -24.23 -11.74 3.64
CA PRO A 108 -22.87 -11.41 4.08
C PRO A 108 -21.96 -12.64 4.29
N VAL A 109 -20.65 -12.37 4.25
CA VAL A 109 -19.47 -13.25 4.40
C VAL A 109 -19.49 -14.29 5.55
N PRO A 110 -20.23 -14.14 6.67
CA PRO A 110 -20.27 -15.18 7.69
C PRO A 110 -20.76 -16.54 7.16
N SER A 111 -21.55 -16.61 6.08
CA SER A 111 -22.16 -17.87 5.63
C SER A 111 -21.21 -18.88 4.98
N VAL A 112 -20.16 -18.43 4.28
CA VAL A 112 -19.25 -19.33 3.54
C VAL A 112 -18.27 -20.05 4.48
N ILE A 113 -17.69 -19.30 5.42
CA ILE A 113 -16.88 -19.89 6.49
C ILE A 113 -17.77 -20.78 7.38
N VAL A 114 -19.02 -20.38 7.66
CA VAL A 114 -19.97 -21.23 8.39
C VAL A 114 -20.34 -22.49 7.60
N GLN A 115 -20.44 -22.48 6.28
CA GLN A 115 -20.71 -23.70 5.48
C GLN A 115 -19.53 -24.66 5.43
N LEU A 116 -18.29 -24.17 5.30
CA LEU A 116 -17.09 -25.00 5.43
C LEU A 116 -16.94 -25.55 6.86
N LEU A 117 -17.21 -24.72 7.87
CA LEU A 117 -17.24 -25.14 9.28
C LEU A 117 -18.41 -26.09 9.58
N SER A 118 -19.54 -25.98 8.88
CA SER A 118 -20.67 -26.90 9.01
C SER A 118 -20.30 -28.23 8.40
N GLY A 119 -19.66 -28.28 7.23
CA GLY A 119 -19.14 -29.52 6.65
C GLY A 119 -18.12 -30.21 7.57
N VAL A 120 -17.18 -29.45 8.15
CA VAL A 120 -16.19 -29.98 9.10
C VAL A 120 -16.83 -30.39 10.44
N ALA A 121 -17.75 -29.60 11.00
CA ALA A 121 -18.46 -29.93 12.24
C ALA A 121 -19.44 -31.10 12.06
N TRP A 122 -20.01 -31.29 10.86
CA TRP A 122 -20.84 -32.44 10.52
C TRP A 122 -19.98 -33.70 10.36
N MET A 123 -18.77 -33.59 9.79
CA MET A 123 -17.77 -34.68 9.78
C MET A 123 -17.32 -35.06 11.22
N VAL A 124 -17.18 -34.09 12.13
CA VAL A 124 -16.82 -34.33 13.54
C VAL A 124 -18.00 -34.86 14.37
N GLY A 125 -19.22 -34.39 14.10
CA GLY A 125 -20.44 -34.76 14.84
C GLY A 125 -21.06 -36.09 14.40
N GLY A 126 -21.02 -36.40 13.11
CA GLY A 126 -21.40 -37.72 12.56
C GLY A 126 -20.43 -38.81 13.02
N GLY A 127 -19.13 -38.48 13.05
CA GLY A 127 -18.09 -39.36 13.59
C GLY A 127 -18.23 -39.62 15.08
N ALA A 128 -18.70 -38.66 15.90
CA ALA A 128 -18.83 -38.87 17.35
C ALA A 128 -19.89 -39.94 17.72
N VAL A 129 -20.95 -40.07 16.91
CA VAL A 129 -21.99 -41.10 17.10
C VAL A 129 -21.53 -42.46 16.57
N GLU A 130 -20.78 -42.50 15.47
CA GLU A 130 -20.13 -43.73 14.99
C GLU A 130 -18.96 -44.18 15.87
N ILE A 131 -18.23 -43.26 16.52
CA ILE A 131 -17.15 -43.58 17.45
C ILE A 131 -17.68 -44.28 18.71
N GLN A 132 -18.87 -43.91 19.21
CA GLN A 132 -19.50 -44.65 20.30
C GLN A 132 -19.97 -46.05 19.87
N ALA A 133 -20.43 -46.21 18.62
CA ALA A 133 -20.80 -47.52 18.07
C ALA A 133 -19.57 -48.43 17.84
N ILE A 134 -18.44 -47.87 17.40
CA ILE A 134 -17.18 -48.61 17.21
C ILE A 134 -16.55 -49.00 18.55
N ILE A 135 -16.65 -48.16 19.60
CA ILE A 135 -16.19 -48.50 20.95
C ILE A 135 -17.04 -49.61 21.58
N ALA A 136 -18.35 -49.66 21.32
CA ALA A 136 -19.23 -50.73 21.80
C ALA A 136 -18.97 -52.09 21.12
N VAL A 137 -18.55 -52.09 19.84
CA VAL A 137 -18.17 -53.30 19.10
C VAL A 137 -16.74 -53.76 19.42
N ALA A 138 -15.85 -52.84 19.79
CA ALA A 138 -14.46 -53.14 20.19
C ALA A 138 -14.33 -53.84 21.55
N ALA A 139 -15.40 -53.96 22.35
CA ALA A 139 -15.42 -54.75 23.59
C ALA A 139 -15.27 -56.28 23.36
N GLY A 140 -15.26 -56.76 22.10
CA GLY A 140 -15.12 -58.18 21.76
C GLY A 140 -13.97 -58.56 20.81
N ALA A 141 -13.18 -57.63 20.28
CA ALA A 141 -12.13 -57.93 19.28
C ALA A 141 -10.82 -57.18 19.58
N ALA A 142 -9.87 -57.87 20.20
CA ALA A 142 -8.74 -57.26 20.91
C ALA A 142 -7.49 -56.93 20.07
N VAL A 143 -7.52 -56.99 18.73
CA VAL A 143 -6.27 -56.82 17.92
C VAL A 143 -6.37 -55.77 16.81
N THR A 144 -7.55 -55.43 16.30
CA THR A 144 -7.72 -54.43 15.22
C THR A 144 -8.02 -53.00 15.71
N ALA A 145 -8.35 -52.82 16.98
CA ALA A 145 -8.68 -51.50 17.54
C ALA A 145 -7.47 -50.55 17.65
N THR A 146 -6.24 -51.07 17.77
CA THR A 146 -5.03 -50.25 17.97
C THR A 146 -4.61 -49.50 16.70
N ALA A 147 -4.74 -50.13 15.53
CA ALA A 147 -4.42 -49.51 14.25
C ALA A 147 -5.47 -48.46 13.84
N ALA A 148 -6.76 -48.75 14.03
CA ALA A 148 -7.85 -47.80 13.83
C ALA A 148 -7.74 -46.59 14.77
N SER A 149 -7.38 -46.81 16.04
CA SER A 149 -7.05 -45.76 17.01
C SER A 149 -5.92 -44.84 16.53
N THR A 150 -4.87 -45.40 15.92
CA THR A 150 -3.71 -44.63 15.45
C THR A 150 -4.04 -43.81 14.19
N ALA A 151 -4.81 -44.39 13.26
CA ALA A 151 -5.32 -43.69 12.09
C ALA A 151 -6.27 -42.55 12.49
N VAL A 152 -7.23 -42.80 13.39
CA VAL A 152 -8.14 -41.77 13.90
C VAL A 152 -7.36 -40.68 14.63
N ALA A 153 -6.37 -41.03 15.46
CA ALA A 153 -5.52 -40.04 16.13
C ALA A 153 -4.72 -39.16 15.15
N THR A 154 -4.28 -39.73 14.02
CA THR A 154 -3.56 -39.00 12.97
C THR A 154 -4.50 -38.01 12.25
N HIS A 155 -5.71 -38.43 11.90
CA HIS A 155 -6.71 -37.56 11.28
C HIS A 155 -7.17 -36.45 12.24
N VAL A 156 -7.42 -36.77 13.51
CA VAL A 156 -7.78 -35.77 14.54
C VAL A 156 -6.66 -34.74 14.72
N ARG A 157 -5.39 -35.15 14.68
CA ARG A 157 -4.25 -34.24 14.72
C ARG A 157 -4.21 -33.32 13.50
N ALA A 158 -4.37 -33.86 12.30
CA ALA A 158 -4.37 -33.08 11.06
C ALA A 158 -5.53 -32.05 11.03
N ILE A 159 -6.74 -32.45 11.45
CA ILE A 159 -7.89 -31.54 11.56
C ILE A 159 -7.60 -30.41 12.55
N ARG A 160 -6.98 -30.72 13.68
CA ARG A 160 -6.59 -29.72 14.68
C ARG A 160 -5.55 -28.74 14.14
N GLU A 161 -4.54 -29.22 13.43
CA GLU A 161 -3.51 -28.38 12.80
C GLU A 161 -4.12 -27.43 11.75
N VAL A 162 -5.02 -27.95 10.91
CA VAL A 162 -5.76 -27.14 9.93
C VAL A 162 -6.65 -26.11 10.62
N ALA A 163 -7.36 -26.48 11.69
CA ALA A 163 -8.19 -25.56 12.45
C ALA A 163 -7.37 -24.44 13.14
N GLU A 164 -6.19 -24.78 13.68
CA GLU A 164 -5.26 -23.81 14.26
C GLU A 164 -4.71 -22.86 13.18
N GLU A 165 -4.34 -23.36 12.00
CA GLU A 165 -3.86 -22.53 10.90
C GLU A 165 -4.95 -21.63 10.32
N LEU A 166 -6.18 -22.13 10.18
CA LEU A 166 -7.34 -21.32 9.80
C LEU A 166 -7.64 -20.24 10.85
N GLY A 167 -7.48 -20.55 12.14
CA GLY A 167 -7.58 -19.56 13.23
C GLY A 167 -6.52 -18.45 13.09
N ARG A 168 -5.27 -18.82 12.79
CA ARG A 168 -4.17 -17.86 12.53
C ARG A 168 -4.45 -17.01 11.29
N LEU A 169 -4.94 -17.62 10.21
CA LEU A 169 -5.30 -16.94 8.96
C LEU A 169 -6.43 -15.93 9.18
N ARG A 170 -7.51 -16.33 9.85
CA ARG A 170 -8.61 -15.43 10.22
C ARG A 170 -8.12 -14.26 11.06
N GLY A 171 -7.20 -14.53 12.00
CA GLY A 171 -6.53 -13.48 12.76
C GLY A 171 -5.71 -12.53 11.89
N ARG A 172 -5.01 -13.03 10.86
CA ARG A 172 -4.28 -12.21 9.88
C ARG A 172 -5.23 -11.36 9.02
N ILE A 173 -6.32 -11.95 8.51
CA ILE A 173 -7.34 -11.24 7.70
C ILE A 173 -7.97 -10.11 8.51
N LYS A 174 -8.48 -10.38 9.72
CA LYS A 174 -9.08 -9.35 10.58
C LYS A 174 -8.08 -8.23 10.92
N ARG A 175 -6.81 -8.57 11.15
CA ARG A 175 -5.75 -7.56 11.33
C ARG A 175 -5.55 -6.72 10.06
N SER A 176 -5.58 -7.33 8.88
CA SER A 176 -5.49 -6.65 7.58
C SER A 176 -6.67 -5.70 7.34
N GLU A 177 -7.91 -6.15 7.58
CA GLU A 177 -9.12 -5.33 7.48
C GLU A 177 -9.06 -4.10 8.38
N ASN A 178 -8.75 -4.30 9.66
CA ASN A 178 -8.57 -3.19 10.59
C ASN A 178 -7.44 -2.25 10.14
N ALA A 179 -6.37 -2.78 9.52
CA ALA A 179 -5.28 -1.94 8.98
C ALA A 179 -5.79 -1.05 7.84
N ARG A 180 -6.62 -1.61 6.95
CA ARG A 180 -7.20 -0.89 5.82
C ARG A 180 -8.15 0.20 6.30
N ASP A 181 -8.94 -0.05 7.33
CA ASP A 181 -9.83 0.96 7.91
C ASP A 181 -9.03 2.08 8.60
N ASP A 182 -8.02 1.73 9.41
CA ASP A 182 -7.10 2.69 10.02
C ASP A 182 -6.41 3.56 8.93
N ILE A 183 -5.92 2.95 7.85
CA ILE A 183 -5.31 3.64 6.70
C ILE A 183 -6.33 4.51 5.97
N ARG A 184 -7.56 4.04 5.74
CA ARG A 184 -8.60 4.81 5.07
C ARG A 184 -8.99 6.05 5.88
N VAL A 185 -9.10 5.90 7.20
CA VAL A 185 -9.35 7.00 8.14
C VAL A 185 -8.19 7.98 8.12
N ALA A 186 -6.95 7.49 8.27
CA ALA A 186 -5.75 8.32 8.18
C ALA A 186 -5.67 9.08 6.85
N LYS A 187 -5.89 8.39 5.73
CA LYS A 187 -5.93 8.99 4.40
C LYS A 187 -6.95 10.14 4.34
N ARG A 188 -8.16 9.93 4.87
CA ARG A 188 -9.18 10.98 4.94
C ARG A 188 -8.74 12.18 5.79
N LEU A 189 -8.17 11.93 6.97
CA LEU A 189 -7.75 12.97 7.92
C LEU A 189 -6.57 13.79 7.43
N LEU A 190 -5.60 13.11 6.80
CA LEU A 190 -4.47 13.73 6.12
C LEU A 190 -4.92 14.51 4.87
N GLY A 191 -6.16 14.34 4.42
CA GLY A 191 -6.71 15.05 3.25
C GLY A 191 -6.42 14.36 1.92
N PHE A 192 -5.98 13.10 1.93
CA PHE A 192 -5.83 12.32 0.71
C PHE A 192 -7.17 12.05 0.02
N HIS A 193 -8.31 12.04 0.71
CA HIS A 193 -9.60 11.74 0.05
C HIS A 193 -10.66 12.79 0.42
N GLN A 194 -11.10 13.58 -0.55
CA GLN A 194 -12.38 14.30 -0.47
C GLN A 194 -13.11 14.31 -1.82
N ARG A 195 -14.38 13.89 -1.73
CA ARG A 195 -15.45 13.90 -2.73
C ARG A 195 -15.24 13.07 -4.01
N ASP A 196 -14.37 13.38 -4.97
CA ASP A 196 -14.40 12.62 -6.26
C ASP A 196 -13.07 12.39 -7.02
N ALA A 197 -11.94 12.96 -6.58
CA ALA A 197 -10.61 12.63 -7.15
C ALA A 197 -9.47 13.00 -6.19
N VAL A 198 -8.38 12.23 -6.20
CA VAL A 198 -7.16 12.50 -5.44
C VAL A 198 -6.02 12.74 -6.42
N LEU A 199 -5.50 13.96 -6.46
CA LEU A 199 -4.34 14.28 -7.26
C LEU A 199 -3.07 14.16 -6.43
N TYR A 200 -2.38 13.03 -6.62
CA TYR A 200 -1.02 12.88 -6.16
C TYR A 200 -0.10 13.69 -7.07
N ARG A 201 0.50 14.76 -6.53
CA ARG A 201 1.40 15.62 -7.28
C ARG A 201 2.82 15.48 -6.74
N HIS A 202 3.72 15.35 -7.69
CA HIS A 202 5.12 15.13 -7.43
C HIS A 202 5.85 15.83 -8.56
N ASP A 203 6.58 16.89 -8.23
CA ASP A 203 7.57 17.44 -9.14
C ASP A 203 8.84 16.57 -9.04
N ASN A 204 9.32 16.13 -10.20
CA ASN A 204 10.45 15.23 -10.36
C ASN A 204 11.77 15.98 -10.56
N VAL A 205 11.72 17.30 -10.72
CA VAL A 205 12.88 18.11 -11.08
C VAL A 205 13.68 18.44 -9.82
N HIS A 206 14.42 17.45 -9.35
CA HIS A 206 15.52 17.67 -8.42
C HIS A 206 16.82 17.77 -9.21
N LEU A 207 17.61 18.82 -8.96
CA LEU A 207 18.86 19.10 -9.68
C LEU A 207 19.85 17.92 -9.78
N LEU A 208 19.95 17.09 -8.74
CA LEU A 208 20.78 15.88 -8.74
C LEU A 208 20.36 14.82 -9.78
N TYR A 209 19.13 14.94 -10.30
CA TYR A 209 18.51 14.02 -11.25
C TYR A 209 18.01 14.78 -12.49
N SER A 210 18.32 16.08 -12.59
CA SER A 210 18.03 16.89 -13.77
C SER A 210 18.77 16.27 -14.96
N GLY A 211 18.01 15.75 -15.93
CA GLY A 211 18.53 15.02 -17.09
C GLY A 211 18.06 13.57 -17.22
N THR A 212 17.40 12.98 -16.21
CA THR A 212 16.70 11.69 -16.37
C THR A 212 15.19 11.89 -16.34
N PRO A 213 14.42 11.20 -17.20
CA PRO A 213 12.94 11.27 -17.17
C PRO A 213 12.33 10.50 -15.99
N THR A 214 13.16 10.01 -15.07
CA THR A 214 12.75 9.10 -14.00
C THR A 214 12.48 9.87 -12.70
N MET A 215 11.41 9.49 -12.00
CA MET A 215 11.09 10.08 -10.70
C MET A 215 12.22 9.92 -9.69
N HIS A 216 12.34 10.87 -8.76
CA HIS A 216 13.28 10.74 -7.64
C HIS A 216 12.93 9.47 -6.85
N PRO A 217 13.84 8.49 -6.70
CA PRO A 217 13.49 7.17 -6.16
C PRO A 217 12.82 7.21 -4.78
N ASP A 218 13.20 8.18 -3.95
CA ASP A 218 12.63 8.33 -2.60
C ASP A 218 11.23 8.96 -2.61
N ASN A 219 10.96 9.89 -3.54
CA ASN A 219 9.65 10.51 -3.69
C ASN A 219 8.69 9.51 -4.34
N GLN A 220 9.16 8.72 -5.31
CA GLN A 220 8.40 7.61 -5.87
C GLN A 220 8.04 6.58 -4.79
N HIS A 221 8.98 6.21 -3.91
CA HIS A 221 8.70 5.29 -2.80
C HIS A 221 7.60 5.85 -1.87
N ALA A 222 7.71 7.12 -1.50
CA ALA A 222 6.72 7.79 -0.66
C ALA A 222 5.36 7.93 -1.36
N LEU A 223 5.34 8.21 -2.68
CA LEU A 223 4.13 8.23 -3.50
C LEU A 223 3.42 6.89 -3.48
N VAL A 224 4.15 5.80 -3.75
CA VAL A 224 3.61 4.45 -3.72
C VAL A 224 3.07 4.11 -2.33
N ALA A 225 3.77 4.49 -1.27
CA ALA A 225 3.32 4.29 0.10
C ALA A 225 2.04 5.08 0.43
N ALA A 226 1.96 6.33 -0.02
CA ALA A 226 0.84 7.22 0.25
C ALA A 226 -0.40 6.88 -0.60
N ALA A 227 -0.21 6.57 -1.88
CA ALA A 227 -1.28 6.14 -2.78
C ALA A 227 -1.74 4.72 -2.47
N GLY A 228 -0.85 3.84 -2.05
CA GLY A 228 -1.17 2.46 -1.71
C GLY A 228 -1.81 1.72 -2.89
N GLY A 229 -2.94 1.07 -2.65
CA GLY A 229 -3.65 0.29 -3.66
C GLY A 229 -4.08 1.09 -4.89
N ASP A 230 -4.32 2.40 -4.76
CA ASP A 230 -4.77 3.25 -5.87
C ASP A 230 -3.70 3.34 -6.98
N TYR A 231 -2.42 3.49 -6.59
CA TYR A 231 -1.30 3.51 -7.53
C TYR A 231 -1.13 2.17 -8.25
N TRP A 232 -1.18 1.07 -7.51
CA TRP A 232 -1.01 -0.27 -8.09
C TRP A 232 -2.17 -0.64 -9.00
N THR A 233 -3.41 -0.33 -8.60
CA THR A 233 -4.60 -0.52 -9.43
C THR A 233 -4.50 0.29 -10.72
N ALA A 234 -4.10 1.56 -10.64
CA ALA A 234 -3.91 2.38 -11.83
C ALA A 234 -2.82 1.82 -12.75
N ARG A 235 -1.71 1.33 -12.18
CA ARG A 235 -0.63 0.69 -12.93
C ARG A 235 -1.07 -0.61 -13.60
N GLU A 236 -1.76 -1.49 -12.88
CA GLU A 236 -2.26 -2.78 -13.39
C GLU A 236 -3.31 -2.60 -14.48
N ARG A 237 -4.18 -1.60 -14.34
CA ARG A 237 -5.20 -1.26 -15.34
C ARG A 237 -4.62 -0.47 -16.53
N GLY A 238 -3.34 -0.11 -16.50
CA GLY A 238 -2.73 0.72 -17.53
C GLY A 238 -3.31 2.14 -17.62
N THR A 239 -3.91 2.63 -16.52
CA THR A 239 -4.49 3.99 -16.43
C THR A 239 -3.53 4.99 -15.75
N LEU A 240 -2.28 4.58 -15.53
CA LEU A 240 -1.23 5.46 -15.01
C LEU A 240 -0.56 6.18 -16.18
N ASP A 241 -0.93 7.43 -16.41
CA ASP A 241 -0.27 8.28 -17.38
C ASP A 241 1.00 8.91 -16.77
N VAL A 242 2.17 8.53 -17.31
CA VAL A 242 3.44 9.20 -17.00
C VAL A 242 3.75 10.16 -18.13
N VAL A 243 3.41 11.43 -17.93
CA VAL A 243 3.67 12.49 -18.91
C VAL A 243 4.86 13.33 -18.50
N PRO A 244 5.66 13.84 -19.45
CA PRO A 244 6.84 14.64 -19.15
C PRO A 244 6.50 16.00 -18.53
N HIS A 245 5.30 16.51 -18.82
CA HIS A 245 4.77 17.76 -18.28
C HIS A 245 3.30 17.51 -17.93
N VAL A 246 2.89 17.91 -16.72
CA VAL A 246 1.48 17.98 -16.36
C VAL A 246 1.19 19.42 -15.95
N ASP A 247 0.20 20.04 -16.58
CA ASP A 247 -0.33 21.30 -16.09
C ASP A 247 -0.90 21.08 -14.67
N ALA A 248 -0.36 21.81 -13.72
CA ALA A 248 -0.78 21.69 -12.33
C ALA A 248 -2.17 22.35 -12.17
N ARG A 249 -3.19 21.52 -11.96
CA ARG A 249 -4.49 21.97 -11.46
C ARG A 249 -4.36 22.35 -9.99
N LEU A 250 -4.12 23.64 -9.75
CA LEU A 250 -3.90 24.20 -8.41
C LEU A 250 -5.21 24.46 -7.64
N ASP A 251 -6.36 24.18 -8.26
CA ASP A 251 -7.69 24.28 -7.70
C ASP A 251 -8.09 23.06 -6.87
N ASP A 252 -7.49 21.88 -7.09
CA ASP A 252 -7.88 20.61 -6.44
C ASP A 252 -7.22 20.36 -5.06
N ASN A 253 -7.51 19.21 -4.43
CA ASN A 253 -6.70 18.72 -3.31
C ASN A 253 -5.32 18.28 -3.81
N LEU A 254 -4.27 18.78 -3.16
CA LEU A 254 -2.88 18.54 -3.55
C LEU A 254 -2.17 17.74 -2.48
N VAL A 255 -1.57 16.62 -2.90
CA VAL A 255 -0.58 15.90 -2.09
C VAL A 255 0.79 16.14 -2.72
N LEU A 256 1.65 16.85 -2.01
CA LEU A 256 3.00 17.25 -2.42
C LEU A 256 4.01 16.33 -1.73
N ILE A 257 4.82 15.61 -2.50
CA ILE A 257 5.77 14.63 -1.97
C ILE A 257 7.20 15.05 -2.28
N GLY A 258 7.99 15.20 -1.22
CA GLY A 258 9.36 15.70 -1.29
C GLY A 258 9.53 17.02 -0.52
N SER A 259 10.77 17.42 -0.31
CA SER A 259 11.08 18.73 0.25
C SER A 259 11.00 19.81 -0.83
N PRO A 260 11.00 21.11 -0.47
CA PRO A 260 11.08 22.19 -1.45
C PRO A 260 12.27 22.06 -2.41
N THR A 261 13.35 21.34 -2.06
CA THR A 261 14.45 21.10 -3.02
C THR A 261 14.05 20.23 -4.21
N SER A 262 13.06 19.35 -4.05
CA SER A 262 12.58 18.44 -5.09
C SER A 262 11.14 18.69 -5.54
N GLU A 263 10.34 19.43 -4.78
CA GLU A 263 8.91 19.64 -5.05
C GLU A 263 8.61 21.12 -5.29
N GLY A 264 8.35 21.50 -6.54
CA GLY A 264 8.22 22.89 -6.99
C GLY A 264 7.04 23.65 -6.38
N ILE A 265 5.88 23.00 -6.18
CA ILE A 265 4.70 23.66 -5.60
C ILE A 265 4.96 24.01 -4.13
N SER A 266 5.68 23.16 -3.40
CA SER A 266 6.11 23.38 -2.01
C SER A 266 6.99 24.62 -1.91
N ARG A 267 7.82 24.92 -2.93
CA ARG A 267 8.59 26.17 -2.96
C ARG A 267 7.68 27.39 -2.95
N ILE A 268 6.60 27.36 -3.76
CA ILE A 268 5.63 28.45 -3.84
C ILE A 268 4.81 28.53 -2.54
N ALA A 269 4.25 27.40 -2.10
CA ALA A 269 3.36 27.32 -0.95
C ALA A 269 4.04 27.75 0.36
N PHE A 270 5.34 27.51 0.49
CA PHE A 270 6.12 27.81 1.70
C PHE A 270 7.11 28.98 1.54
N GLY A 271 7.09 29.68 0.40
CA GLY A 271 7.88 30.90 0.19
C GLY A 271 9.38 30.69 0.00
N TYR A 272 9.80 29.55 -0.56
CA TYR A 272 11.20 29.29 -0.92
C TYR A 272 11.54 29.81 -2.32
N THR A 273 12.77 30.29 -2.46
CA THR A 273 13.39 30.76 -3.70
C THR A 273 14.79 30.16 -3.86
N CYS A 274 15.18 29.82 -5.09
CA CYS A 274 16.55 29.43 -5.40
C CYS A 274 17.45 30.66 -5.37
N GLU A 275 18.58 30.59 -4.68
CA GLU A 275 19.59 31.67 -4.70
C GLU A 275 20.36 31.69 -6.03
N GLU A 276 20.78 30.51 -6.49
CA GLU A 276 21.51 30.36 -7.74
C GLU A 276 20.90 29.24 -8.59
N LEU A 277 20.87 29.45 -9.91
CA LEU A 277 20.45 28.42 -10.84
C LEU A 277 21.43 27.25 -10.80
N GLY A 278 20.94 26.05 -10.52
CA GLY A 278 21.73 24.82 -10.59
C GLY A 278 22.19 24.26 -9.25
N ASN A 279 21.95 24.93 -8.12
CA ASN A 279 22.17 24.39 -6.79
C ASN A 279 20.85 24.12 -6.04
N ASP A 280 20.89 23.23 -5.05
CA ASP A 280 19.71 22.90 -4.24
C ASP A 280 19.61 23.73 -2.94
N SER A 281 20.32 24.88 -2.89
CA SER A 281 20.20 25.89 -1.83
C SER A 281 18.92 26.68 -2.01
N LEU A 282 18.09 26.74 -0.97
CA LEU A 282 16.86 27.51 -0.99
C LEU A 282 16.78 28.44 0.22
N VAL A 283 16.46 29.70 -0.05
CA VAL A 283 16.15 30.69 0.98
C VAL A 283 14.65 30.82 1.11
N GLN A 284 14.16 30.88 2.35
CA GLN A 284 12.77 31.21 2.63
C GLN A 284 12.64 32.73 2.76
N ALA A 285 12.24 33.41 1.68
CA ALA A 285 12.21 34.87 1.66
C ALA A 285 10.85 35.44 2.11
N ASN A 286 9.74 34.86 1.62
CA ASN A 286 8.39 35.39 1.80
C ASN A 286 7.41 34.26 2.08
N SER A 287 7.42 33.71 3.31
CA SER A 287 6.46 32.65 3.67
C SER A 287 5.02 33.21 3.63
N PRO A 288 4.11 32.66 2.80
CA PRO A 288 2.73 33.14 2.74
C PRO A 288 1.93 32.85 4.01
N VAL A 289 2.37 31.84 4.77
CA VAL A 289 1.79 31.41 6.03
C VAL A 289 2.91 31.31 7.06
N ASP A 290 2.68 31.82 8.26
CA ASP A 290 3.59 31.59 9.37
C ASP A 290 3.40 30.17 9.90
N LEU A 291 4.46 29.37 9.83
CA LEU A 291 4.43 27.94 10.11
C LEU A 291 5.36 27.63 11.29
N PRO A 292 4.91 26.85 12.28
CA PRO A 292 5.69 26.54 13.47
C PRO A 292 6.98 25.76 13.16
N TYR A 293 7.00 24.97 12.09
CA TYR A 293 8.17 24.22 11.64
C TYR A 293 8.59 24.68 10.25
N ARG A 294 9.87 25.05 10.12
CA ARG A 294 10.47 25.56 8.86
C ARG A 294 11.71 24.76 8.51
N MET A 295 11.88 24.43 7.23
CA MET A 295 13.09 23.75 6.75
C MET A 295 14.18 24.78 6.47
N VAL A 296 15.38 24.54 6.97
CA VAL A 296 16.57 25.35 6.64
C VAL A 296 17.31 24.63 5.54
N LEU A 297 17.18 25.17 4.33
CA LEU A 297 17.71 24.61 3.08
C LEU A 297 18.79 25.49 2.45
N ASN A 298 19.08 26.62 3.07
CA ASN A 298 20.12 27.54 2.62
C ASN A 298 21.49 27.00 3.02
N TYR A 299 22.42 27.00 2.07
CA TYR A 299 23.79 26.58 2.28
C TYR A 299 24.50 27.46 3.31
N SER A 300 24.29 28.78 3.33
CA SER A 300 24.96 29.65 4.31
C SER A 300 24.58 29.33 5.75
N ASP A 301 23.40 28.75 5.96
CA ASP A 301 22.83 28.51 7.28
C ASP A 301 23.17 27.12 7.81
N VAL A 302 23.70 26.23 6.97
CA VAL A 302 24.12 24.87 7.35
C VAL A 302 25.64 24.77 7.24
N PRO A 303 26.37 24.42 8.33
CA PRO A 303 27.83 24.34 8.29
C PRO A 303 28.33 23.46 7.14
N GLU A 304 29.37 23.91 6.43
CA GLU A 304 29.88 23.22 5.23
C GLU A 304 30.34 21.77 5.51
N GLY A 305 30.89 21.53 6.71
CA GLY A 305 31.29 20.18 7.16
C GLY A 305 30.15 19.29 7.67
N ALA A 306 28.93 19.83 7.82
CA ALA A 306 27.78 19.05 8.28
C ALA A 306 27.18 18.28 7.09
N LEU A 307 27.81 17.16 6.72
CA LEU A 307 27.34 16.30 5.63
C LEU A 307 26.56 15.10 6.16
N ALA A 308 25.41 14.85 5.55
CA ALA A 308 24.58 13.67 5.70
C ALA A 308 24.77 12.73 4.49
N ARG A 309 25.23 11.51 4.76
CA ARG A 309 25.44 10.45 3.77
C ARG A 309 24.34 9.40 3.84
N ARG A 310 23.96 8.89 2.66
CA ARG A 310 22.95 7.84 2.49
C ARG A 310 23.12 7.14 1.15
N TYR A 311 22.48 5.98 1.00
CA TYR A 311 22.29 5.34 -0.30
C TYR A 311 20.96 5.76 -0.93
N VAL A 312 21.01 6.00 -2.24
CA VAL A 312 19.84 6.23 -3.11
C VAL A 312 19.74 5.05 -4.09
N PRO A 313 18.58 4.38 -4.19
CA PRO A 313 18.40 3.27 -5.13
C PRO A 313 18.74 3.68 -6.57
N GLY A 314 19.53 2.86 -7.27
CA GLY A 314 19.95 3.11 -8.65
C GLY A 314 20.99 4.21 -8.84
N ARG A 315 21.38 4.91 -7.76
CA ARG A 315 22.39 5.97 -7.79
C ARG A 315 23.62 5.66 -6.94
N GLY A 316 23.45 4.91 -5.85
CA GLY A 316 24.52 4.61 -4.91
C GLY A 316 24.63 5.66 -3.80
N GLU A 317 25.84 5.88 -3.31
CA GLU A 317 26.08 6.80 -2.19
C GLU A 317 25.90 8.26 -2.63
N VAL A 318 25.20 9.03 -1.80
CA VAL A 318 25.01 10.47 -1.95
C VAL A 318 25.32 11.16 -0.62
N ALA A 319 26.09 12.23 -0.68
CA ALA A 319 26.35 13.13 0.43
C ALA A 319 25.71 14.50 0.15
N ARG A 320 24.98 15.05 1.12
CA ARG A 320 24.43 16.42 1.05
C ARG A 320 24.69 17.13 2.37
N ARG A 321 24.54 18.47 2.37
CA ARG A 321 24.49 19.20 3.64
C ARG A 321 23.32 18.67 4.47
N ASN A 322 23.53 18.62 5.78
CA ASN A 322 22.62 18.04 6.73
C ASN A 322 21.47 19.02 7.02
N TRP A 323 20.42 18.96 6.19
CA TRP A 323 19.26 19.83 6.31
C TRP A 323 18.58 19.66 7.66
N ARG A 324 18.08 20.76 8.20
CA ARG A 324 17.46 20.81 9.53
C ARG A 324 16.09 21.45 9.48
N ILE A 325 15.30 21.18 10.50
CA ILE A 325 14.03 21.87 10.74
C ILE A 325 14.21 22.76 11.96
N ILE A 326 13.64 23.96 11.93
CA ILE A 326 13.66 24.90 13.05
C ILE A 326 12.25 25.28 13.45
N THR A 327 12.07 25.58 14.73
CA THR A 327 10.93 26.31 15.29
C THR A 327 11.43 27.68 15.78
N GLU A 328 10.61 28.39 16.55
CA GLU A 328 11.06 29.61 17.26
C GLU A 328 12.11 29.31 18.34
N THR A 329 12.07 28.12 18.94
CA THR A 329 12.82 27.78 20.15
C THR A 329 13.75 26.60 20.00
N GLU A 330 13.59 25.78 18.96
CA GLU A 330 14.27 24.50 18.81
C GLU A 330 14.80 24.28 17.39
N MET A 331 15.85 23.48 17.30
CA MET A 331 16.48 23.07 16.06
C MET A 331 16.59 21.54 16.01
N PHE A 332 15.99 20.95 14.98
CA PHE A 332 15.95 19.53 14.71
C PHE A 332 16.95 19.20 13.61
N VAL A 333 18.16 18.85 14.00
CA VAL A 333 19.25 18.46 13.09
C VAL A 333 19.34 16.93 13.05
N PRO A 334 19.28 16.28 11.86
CA PRO A 334 19.50 14.85 11.75
C PRO A 334 20.85 14.42 12.34
N GLU A 335 20.85 13.32 13.08
CA GLU A 335 22.06 12.76 13.68
C GLU A 335 22.84 11.97 12.62
N THR A 336 24.15 12.15 12.58
CA THR A 336 25.06 11.39 11.72
C THR A 336 26.05 10.58 12.55
N GLY A 337 26.42 9.40 12.05
CA GLY A 337 27.42 8.52 12.64
C GLY A 337 28.80 8.71 12.02
N THR A 338 29.67 7.73 12.24
CA THR A 338 31.00 7.66 11.63
C THR A 338 30.92 7.87 10.13
N GLY A 339 31.75 8.76 9.58
CA GLY A 339 31.77 9.05 8.15
C GLY A 339 30.60 9.89 7.62
N GLY A 340 29.72 10.40 8.49
CA GLY A 340 28.56 11.23 8.10
C GLY A 340 27.32 10.42 7.72
N TRP A 341 27.30 9.10 7.94
CA TRP A 341 26.14 8.25 7.67
C TRP A 341 24.94 8.63 8.55
N LEU A 342 23.78 8.90 7.93
CA LEU A 342 22.57 9.28 8.65
C LEU A 342 22.12 8.20 9.64
N ARG A 343 21.99 8.55 10.92
CA ARG A 343 21.41 7.68 11.97
C ARG A 343 19.95 8.01 12.25
N THR A 344 19.63 9.30 12.16
CA THR A 344 18.25 9.80 12.26
C THR A 344 18.00 10.75 11.10
N ASP A 345 16.73 11.01 10.79
CA ASP A 345 16.29 12.00 9.82
C ASP A 345 14.92 12.52 10.29
N TYR A 346 14.33 13.48 9.59
CA TYR A 346 13.01 14.00 9.93
C TYR A 346 12.05 13.94 8.74
N LEU A 347 10.78 13.70 9.05
CA LEU A 347 9.65 13.83 8.12
C LEU A 347 8.72 14.91 8.67
N LEU A 348 8.52 15.98 7.90
CA LEU A 348 7.56 17.03 8.20
C LEU A 348 6.29 16.80 7.38
N VAL A 349 5.18 16.62 8.06
CA VAL A 349 3.84 16.54 7.46
C VAL A 349 3.14 17.87 7.70
N THR A 350 2.78 18.57 6.62
CA THR A 350 2.07 19.85 6.69
C THR A 350 0.77 19.75 5.93
N ARG A 351 -0.37 19.95 6.59
CA ARG A 351 -1.67 20.06 5.94
C ARG A 351 -2.18 21.49 6.09
N LEU A 352 -2.49 22.14 4.98
CA LEU A 352 -3.04 23.49 4.92
C LEU A 352 -4.34 23.48 4.09
N ARG A 353 -5.12 24.56 4.19
CA ARG A 353 -6.08 24.86 3.13
C ARG A 353 -5.34 25.12 1.82
N ASN A 354 -5.93 24.72 0.69
CA ASN A 354 -5.38 25.05 -0.61
C ASN A 354 -5.69 26.53 -0.93
N PHE A 355 -4.80 27.42 -0.50
CA PHE A 355 -4.87 28.86 -0.77
C PHE A 355 -4.16 29.24 -2.07
N LEU A 356 -3.69 28.30 -2.89
CA LEU A 356 -2.97 28.62 -4.13
C LEU A 356 -3.88 29.25 -5.19
N THR A 357 -5.19 28.95 -5.13
CA THR A 357 -6.21 29.53 -6.01
C THR A 357 -7.42 29.99 -5.20
N ALA A 358 -8.22 30.89 -5.77
CA ALA A 358 -9.49 31.30 -5.14
C ALA A 358 -10.49 30.14 -5.10
N GLU A 359 -10.52 29.31 -6.14
CA GLU A 359 -11.42 28.17 -6.26
C GLU A 359 -11.09 27.06 -5.25
N GLY A 360 -9.81 26.64 -5.16
CA GLY A 360 -9.40 25.62 -4.19
C GLY A 360 -9.68 26.05 -2.74
N LEU A 361 -9.51 27.32 -2.42
CA LEU A 361 -9.83 27.85 -1.10
C LEU A 361 -11.34 27.85 -0.83
N ALA A 362 -12.15 28.27 -1.81
CA ALA A 362 -13.60 28.33 -1.69
C ALA A 362 -14.25 26.94 -1.61
N GLN A 363 -13.71 25.95 -2.31
CA GLN A 363 -14.17 24.55 -2.28
C GLN A 363 -13.72 23.80 -1.02
N GLY A 364 -12.87 24.41 -0.19
CA GLY A 364 -12.35 23.78 1.02
C GLY A 364 -11.31 22.69 0.73
N HIS A 365 -10.65 22.75 -0.42
CA HIS A 365 -9.58 21.84 -0.78
C HIS A 365 -8.35 22.08 0.10
N SER A 366 -7.47 21.08 0.14
CA SER A 366 -6.32 21.03 1.02
C SER A 366 -5.01 20.84 0.26
N LEU A 367 -3.93 21.30 0.88
CA LEU A 367 -2.55 21.07 0.47
C LEU A 367 -1.88 20.24 1.57
N LEU A 368 -1.51 19.01 1.25
CA LEU A 368 -0.76 18.11 2.12
C LEU A 368 0.66 17.98 1.59
N SER A 369 1.65 18.43 2.36
CA SER A 369 3.07 18.24 2.07
C SER A 369 3.66 17.15 2.95
N LEU A 370 4.39 16.23 2.32
CA LEU A 370 5.14 15.14 2.95
C LEU A 370 6.62 15.32 2.62
N SER A 371 7.35 15.99 3.52
CA SER A 371 8.68 16.50 3.22
C SER A 371 9.71 15.98 4.21
N GLY A 372 10.59 15.08 3.75
CA GLY A 372 11.77 14.70 4.53
C GLY A 372 12.86 15.76 4.49
N THR A 373 13.65 15.88 5.56
CA THR A 373 14.91 16.65 5.52
C THR A 373 15.84 16.05 4.47
N HIS A 374 15.96 14.73 4.40
CA HIS A 374 16.59 14.02 3.29
C HIS A 374 15.62 13.00 2.68
N GLY A 375 16.08 12.30 1.63
CA GLY A 375 15.30 11.25 0.99
C GLY A 375 14.90 10.13 1.95
N THR A 376 15.72 9.81 2.97
CA THR A 376 15.40 8.80 3.97
C THR A 376 14.13 9.17 4.77
N GLY A 377 14.01 10.43 5.20
CA GLY A 377 12.82 10.98 5.86
C GLY A 377 11.59 10.93 4.96
N THR A 378 11.72 11.26 3.67
CA THR A 378 10.61 11.15 2.72
C THR A 378 10.15 9.70 2.55
N ARG A 379 11.08 8.73 2.44
CA ARG A 379 10.73 7.30 2.36
C ARG A 379 9.96 6.80 3.59
N ALA A 380 10.18 7.42 4.75
CA ALA A 380 9.52 7.03 6.00
C ALA A 380 8.00 7.31 6.02
N VAL A 381 7.43 7.92 4.97
CA VAL A 381 5.98 7.91 4.74
C VAL A 381 5.43 6.48 4.78
N GLU A 382 6.17 5.48 4.32
CA GLU A 382 5.77 4.07 4.47
C GLU A 382 5.56 3.64 5.92
N LEU A 383 6.43 4.10 6.84
CA LEU A 383 6.29 3.81 8.27
C LEU A 383 5.08 4.56 8.84
N LEU A 384 4.92 5.84 8.50
CA LEU A 384 3.77 6.65 8.90
C LEU A 384 2.44 5.99 8.51
N MET A 385 2.34 5.51 7.27
CA MET A 385 1.12 4.88 6.76
C MET A 385 0.84 3.50 7.37
N ARG A 386 1.81 2.89 8.07
CA ARG A 386 1.66 1.59 8.74
C ARG A 386 1.48 1.68 10.25
N ASP A 387 1.94 2.78 10.88
CA ASP A 387 1.86 2.96 12.32
C ASP A 387 0.49 3.51 12.75
N ARG A 388 -0.40 2.60 13.14
CA ARG A 388 -1.75 2.93 13.61
C ARG A 388 -1.79 3.84 14.82
N ARG A 389 -0.80 3.76 15.70
CA ARG A 389 -0.76 4.60 16.90
C ARG A 389 -0.55 6.05 16.48
N ILE A 390 0.45 6.28 15.64
CA ILE A 390 0.73 7.61 15.07
C ILE A 390 -0.46 8.14 14.28
N LEU A 391 -1.09 7.30 13.45
CA LEU A 391 -2.26 7.71 12.67
C LEU A 391 -3.44 8.13 13.57
N ARG A 392 -3.62 7.50 14.72
CA ARG A 392 -4.62 7.90 15.73
C ARG A 392 -4.24 9.19 16.45
N GLU A 393 -2.96 9.39 16.76
CA GLU A 393 -2.47 10.65 17.32
C GLU A 393 -2.73 11.81 16.35
N LEU A 394 -2.43 11.62 15.06
CA LEU A 394 -2.77 12.59 14.01
C LEU A 394 -4.27 12.81 13.87
N ALA A 395 -5.09 11.75 13.99
CA ALA A 395 -6.54 11.88 14.00
C ALA A 395 -7.02 12.78 15.15
N ALA A 396 -6.51 12.53 16.35
CA ALA A 396 -6.84 13.28 17.56
C ALA A 396 -6.47 14.77 17.43
N LEU A 397 -5.37 15.11 16.76
CA LEU A 397 -5.00 16.52 16.48
C LEU A 397 -6.07 17.28 15.69
N THR A 398 -6.85 16.55 14.90
CA THR A 398 -7.87 17.11 13.99
C THR A 398 -9.30 16.84 14.45
N GLU A 399 -9.49 16.21 15.61
CA GLU A 399 -10.79 15.78 16.09
C GLU A 399 -11.75 16.98 16.22
N GLY A 400 -12.97 16.81 15.71
CA GLY A 400 -13.99 17.86 15.67
C GLY A 400 -13.76 18.97 14.62
N ARG A 401 -12.73 18.88 13.76
CA ARG A 401 -12.37 19.93 12.80
C ARG A 401 -12.17 19.37 11.38
N SER A 402 -13.23 19.39 10.57
CA SER A 402 -13.24 18.85 9.19
C SER A 402 -12.17 19.43 8.25
N PHE A 403 -11.64 20.62 8.56
CA PHE A 403 -10.64 21.33 7.74
C PHE A 403 -9.42 21.78 8.54
N ALA A 404 -9.07 21.08 9.62
CA ALA A 404 -7.91 21.43 10.43
C ALA A 404 -6.63 21.47 9.57
N SER A 405 -6.01 22.65 9.55
CA SER A 405 -4.64 22.81 9.10
C SER A 405 -3.70 22.51 10.26
N PHE A 406 -2.59 21.81 10.00
CA PHE A 406 -1.65 21.42 11.04
C PHE A 406 -0.25 21.14 10.46
N GLN A 407 0.73 21.10 11.34
CA GLN A 407 2.02 20.49 11.10
C GLN A 407 2.29 19.39 12.13
N ALA A 408 2.91 18.31 11.67
CA ALA A 408 3.41 17.23 12.51
C ALA A 408 4.83 16.88 12.08
N LEU A 409 5.75 16.93 13.03
CA LEU A 409 7.16 16.61 12.86
C LEU A 409 7.44 15.22 13.41
N PHE A 410 8.02 14.38 12.57
CA PHE A 410 8.39 13.02 12.92
C PHE A 410 9.91 12.87 12.90
N LYS A 411 10.47 12.31 13.97
CA LYS A 411 11.82 11.77 13.95
C LYS A 411 11.77 10.36 13.37
N VAL A 412 12.64 10.09 12.42
CA VAL A 412 12.83 8.73 11.89
C VAL A 412 14.22 8.26 12.28
N SER A 413 14.32 7.02 12.71
CA SER A 413 15.54 6.49 13.33
C SER A 413 15.77 5.03 12.96
N ASP A 414 16.89 4.50 13.45
CA ASP A 414 17.37 3.16 13.13
C ASP A 414 17.48 2.95 11.60
N ILE A 415 18.24 3.87 10.98
CA ILE A 415 18.44 3.89 9.53
C ILE A 415 19.39 2.78 9.12
N GLU A 416 18.88 1.86 8.32
CA GLU A 416 19.66 0.83 7.63
C GLU A 416 20.16 1.38 6.30
N HIS A 417 21.44 1.12 5.97
CA HIS A 417 22.09 1.59 4.75
C HIS A 417 22.38 0.41 3.81
N ASP A 418 21.59 0.29 2.76
CA ASP A 418 21.74 -0.75 1.73
C ASP A 418 22.11 -0.11 0.38
N PRO A 419 23.24 -0.50 -0.25
CA PRO A 419 23.69 0.05 -1.54
C PRO A 419 22.71 -0.13 -2.71
N VAL A 420 21.86 -1.16 -2.67
CA VAL A 420 20.91 -1.52 -3.72
C VAL A 420 19.53 -0.93 -3.40
N ARG A 421 19.07 -1.14 -2.17
CA ARG A 421 17.72 -0.80 -1.70
C ARG A 421 17.58 0.64 -1.20
N GLY A 422 18.70 1.36 -1.07
CA GLY A 422 18.77 2.69 -0.50
C GLY A 422 18.75 2.69 1.03
N SER A 423 18.98 3.86 1.63
CA SER A 423 18.85 4.05 3.07
C SER A 423 17.38 4.05 3.50
N ARG A 424 17.04 3.32 4.56
CA ARG A 424 15.67 3.15 5.05
C ARG A 424 15.61 3.23 6.57
N ALA A 425 14.76 4.10 7.11
CA ALA A 425 14.44 4.09 8.53
C ALA A 425 13.59 2.86 8.87
N ARG A 426 13.72 2.38 10.11
CA ARG A 426 12.89 1.29 10.65
C ARG A 426 11.96 1.75 11.76
N HIS A 427 12.20 2.94 12.30
CA HIS A 427 11.39 3.53 13.35
C HIS A 427 10.95 4.95 12.99
N ILE A 428 9.77 5.33 13.45
CA ILE A 428 9.18 6.67 13.30
C ILE A 428 8.48 7.06 14.61
N GLU A 429 8.64 8.32 15.00
CA GLU A 429 8.10 8.86 16.24
C GLU A 429 7.60 10.29 16.00
N LEU A 430 6.40 10.61 16.50
CA LEU A 430 5.89 11.99 16.53
C LEU A 430 6.65 12.76 17.61
N VAL A 431 7.45 13.75 17.21
CA VAL A 431 8.24 14.56 18.16
C VAL A 431 7.62 15.93 18.43
N GLY A 432 6.77 16.40 17.52
CA GLY A 432 6.09 17.69 17.69
C GLY A 432 4.91 17.84 16.75
N SER A 433 3.90 18.58 17.18
CA SER A 433 2.75 18.92 16.32
C SER A 433 2.16 20.25 16.71
N ALA A 434 1.54 20.93 15.75
CA ALA A 434 0.87 22.19 15.98
C ALA A 434 -0.35 22.31 15.06
N VAL A 435 -1.48 22.74 15.62
CA VAL A 435 -2.67 23.07 14.85
C VAL A 435 -2.56 24.52 14.38
N ILE A 436 -2.73 24.73 13.08
CA ILE A 436 -2.73 26.04 12.46
C ILE A 436 -4.16 26.55 12.47
N GLY A 437 -4.36 27.72 13.09
CA GLY A 437 -5.66 28.40 13.14
C GLY A 437 -6.33 28.51 11.75
N ASP A 438 -7.65 28.43 11.74
CA ASP A 438 -8.48 28.36 10.54
C ASP A 438 -9.17 29.70 10.22
N GLU A 439 -8.54 30.82 10.56
CA GLU A 439 -9.10 32.14 10.33
C GLU A 439 -9.20 32.43 8.81
N PRO A 440 -10.40 32.70 8.24
CA PRO A 440 -10.56 32.90 6.79
C PRO A 440 -9.64 33.98 6.22
N MET A 441 -9.41 35.05 6.99
CA MET A 441 -8.55 36.17 6.59
C MET A 441 -7.09 35.76 6.43
N ARG A 442 -6.60 34.79 7.23
CA ARG A 442 -5.24 34.25 7.10
C ARG A 442 -5.05 33.62 5.73
N TRP A 443 -5.97 32.75 5.33
CA TRP A 443 -5.87 32.02 4.06
C TRP A 443 -6.05 32.94 2.85
N GLN A 444 -6.92 33.94 2.96
CA GLN A 444 -7.05 34.98 1.94
C GLN A 444 -5.75 35.79 1.79
N THR A 445 -5.12 36.16 2.91
CA THR A 445 -3.84 36.91 2.90
C THR A 445 -2.73 36.07 2.29
N ALA A 446 -2.63 34.79 2.67
CA ALA A 446 -1.67 33.84 2.09
C ALA A 446 -1.84 33.72 0.57
N ARG A 447 -3.09 33.63 0.07
CA ARG A 447 -3.41 33.61 -1.35
C ARG A 447 -2.92 34.87 -2.06
N GLU A 448 -3.18 36.05 -1.49
CA GLU A 448 -2.76 37.32 -2.08
C GLU A 448 -1.24 37.45 -2.14
N LEU A 449 -0.53 36.95 -1.12
CA LEU A 449 0.94 36.90 -1.11
C LEU A 449 1.48 35.96 -2.20
N VAL A 450 0.93 34.75 -2.33
CA VAL A 450 1.31 33.81 -3.40
C VAL A 450 1.03 34.40 -4.78
N ALA A 451 -0.14 34.99 -4.99
CA ALA A 451 -0.50 35.58 -6.28
C ALA A 451 0.49 36.68 -6.68
N ARG A 452 0.87 37.56 -5.73
CA ARG A 452 1.89 38.59 -5.96
C ARG A 452 3.26 38.01 -6.26
N ASP A 453 3.66 36.96 -5.56
CA ASP A 453 4.96 36.31 -5.74
C ASP A 453 5.04 35.58 -7.10
N VAL A 454 4.00 34.83 -7.47
CA VAL A 454 3.91 34.18 -8.79
C VAL A 454 3.95 35.22 -9.91
N MET A 455 3.21 36.33 -9.79
CA MET A 455 3.26 37.44 -10.77
C MET A 455 4.65 38.09 -10.86
N ARG A 456 5.45 38.09 -9.79
CA ARG A 456 6.84 38.58 -9.82
C ARG A 456 7.81 37.56 -10.41
N ARG A 457 7.53 36.27 -10.19
CA ARG A 457 8.33 35.14 -10.66
C ARG A 457 8.04 34.73 -12.09
N GLU A 458 6.95 35.21 -12.71
CA GLU A 458 6.75 35.06 -14.15
C GLU A 458 8.07 35.41 -14.82
N PRO A 459 8.76 34.43 -15.42
CA PRO A 459 9.96 34.73 -16.15
C PRO A 459 9.51 35.79 -17.15
N ARG A 460 10.27 36.88 -17.26
CA ARG A 460 10.53 37.36 -18.61
C ARG A 460 11.15 36.16 -19.29
N ILE A 461 10.33 35.30 -19.89
CA ILE A 461 10.76 34.14 -20.65
C ILE A 461 11.76 34.76 -21.59
N ASP A 462 13.05 34.48 -21.37
CA ASP A 462 14.05 34.95 -22.31
C ASP A 462 13.60 34.31 -23.63
N PRO A 463 13.14 35.12 -24.61
CA PRO A 463 12.54 34.58 -25.81
C PRO A 463 13.52 33.65 -26.53
N THR A 464 14.82 33.76 -26.24
CA THR A 464 15.85 32.87 -26.76
C THR A 464 15.77 31.44 -26.20
N VAL A 465 15.39 31.22 -24.93
CA VAL A 465 15.26 29.86 -24.34
C VAL A 465 14.03 29.16 -24.92
N ALA A 466 12.88 29.85 -24.96
CA ALA A 466 11.67 29.30 -25.57
C ALA A 466 11.85 29.03 -27.08
N GLN A 467 12.57 29.88 -27.81
CA GLN A 467 12.92 29.63 -29.22
C GLN A 467 13.88 28.45 -29.39
N ARG A 468 14.80 28.23 -28.44
CA ARG A 468 15.76 27.12 -28.48
C ARG A 468 15.08 25.77 -28.25
N ASP A 469 14.16 25.71 -27.29
CA ASP A 469 13.36 24.51 -27.01
C ASP A 469 12.37 24.22 -28.15
N ALA A 470 11.73 25.24 -28.71
CA ALA A 470 10.88 25.10 -29.88
C ALA A 470 11.65 24.54 -31.10
N ARG A 471 12.88 25.01 -31.35
CA ARG A 471 13.76 24.48 -32.41
C ARG A 471 14.21 23.04 -32.13
N ALA A 472 14.50 22.69 -30.89
CA ALA A 472 14.88 21.33 -30.52
C ALA A 472 13.72 20.34 -30.73
N ILE A 473 12.50 20.73 -30.36
CA ILE A 473 11.28 19.94 -30.60
C ILE A 473 11.02 19.81 -32.11
N GLU A 474 11.15 20.88 -32.88
CA GLU A 474 10.98 20.85 -34.34
C GLU A 474 12.01 19.93 -35.02
N GLN A 475 13.27 19.92 -34.56
CA GLN A 475 14.30 19.02 -35.07
C GLN A 475 14.03 17.55 -34.74
N LEU A 476 13.55 17.25 -33.52
CA LEU A 476 13.14 15.90 -33.13
C LEU A 476 11.97 15.40 -33.98
N GLN A 477 10.97 16.24 -34.23
CA GLN A 477 9.82 15.90 -35.07
C GLN A 477 10.20 15.68 -36.55
N LYS A 478 11.15 16.46 -37.08
CA LYS A 478 11.69 16.25 -38.44
C LYS A 478 12.50 14.95 -38.56
N GLY A 479 13.25 14.58 -37.52
CA GLY A 479 14.03 13.34 -37.50
C GLY A 479 13.17 12.07 -37.44
N VAL A 480 11.99 12.14 -36.81
CA VAL A 480 11.05 11.00 -36.72
C VAL A 480 10.27 10.79 -38.02
N ARG A 481 10.02 11.82 -38.83
CA ARG A 481 9.33 11.69 -40.13
C ARG A 481 10.25 11.26 -41.28
N GLY A 482 11.57 11.25 -41.07
CA GLY A 482 12.57 10.85 -42.05
C GLY A 482 13.07 9.40 -41.91
N ARG A 483 12.52 8.65 -40.94
CA ARG A 483 12.68 7.19 -40.80
C ARG A 483 11.33 6.55 -41.03
#